data_AF-A0A0N8KQU4-F1
#
_entry.id   AF-A0A0N8KQU4-F1
#
_cell.length_a   1.000
_cell.length_b   1.000
_cell.length_c   1.000
_cell.angle_alpha   90.00
_cell.angle_beta   90.00
_cell.angle_gamma   90.00
#
_symmetry.space_group_name_H-M   'P 1'
#
loop_
_entity.id
_entity.type
_entity.pdbx_description
1 polymer ?
#
loop_
_entity_poly.entity_id
_entity_poly.type
_entity_poly.pdbx_seq_one_letter_code
_entity_poly.pdbx_strand_id
1 'polypeptide(L)'
;MIENKEEPEFGFMKLLSGYIYRRLNFQHFLYFCVFITFDIGDTVTAAIMMDSKGLGVEYNPIIQYIYLNYGLSGLIAAKLWLIIVPLMIASTKVKDSYWFINGVLGSLIVLGILAIQANIQEISGIAHMSPMEINTIYLVVLLLFTFAGTIIDNYTKTKAQNSFSNRIKGLNKKYSSTFK
;
A
#
# COMPACT_ATOMS: atom_id res chain seq x y z
N MET A 1 -55.94 -0.13 -0.69
CA MET A 1 -54.84 -0.71 0.12
C MET A 1 -53.64 -0.76 -0.80
N ILE A 2 -52.75 0.25 -0.72
CA ILE A 2 -51.56 0.35 -1.57
C ILE A 2 -50.42 -0.23 -0.74
N GLU A 3 -49.94 -1.39 -1.16
CA GLU A 3 -48.79 -2.06 -0.56
C GLU A 3 -47.53 -1.32 -1.03
N ASN A 4 -46.95 -0.50 -0.15
CA ASN A 4 -45.73 0.23 -0.42
C ASN A 4 -44.55 -0.76 -0.29
N LYS A 5 -44.06 -1.27 -1.43
CA LYS A 5 -42.83 -2.07 -1.51
C LYS A 5 -41.62 -1.14 -1.40
N GLU A 6 -41.21 -0.84 -0.18
CA GLU A 6 -39.94 -0.16 0.06
C GLU A 6 -38.76 -1.15 -0.10
N GLU A 7 -38.13 -1.00 -1.27
CA GLU A 7 -36.68 -0.92 -1.52
C GLU A 7 -35.75 -2.15 -1.38
N PRO A 8 -35.32 -2.76 -2.51
CA PRO A 8 -34.25 -3.76 -2.57
C PRO A 8 -32.82 -3.18 -2.39
N GLU A 9 -32.66 -1.85 -2.33
CA GLU A 9 -31.35 -1.19 -2.30
C GLU A 9 -30.55 -1.44 -1.00
N PHE A 10 -31.25 -1.53 0.14
CA PHE A 10 -30.62 -1.77 1.44
C PHE A 10 -30.00 -3.17 1.56
N GLY A 11 -30.57 -4.16 0.85
CA GLY A 11 -30.05 -5.53 0.79
C GLY A 11 -28.76 -5.62 -0.03
N PHE A 12 -28.69 -4.89 -1.15
CA PHE A 12 -27.50 -4.85 -2.00
C PHE A 12 -26.32 -4.20 -1.30
N MET A 13 -26.51 -3.05 -0.64
CA MET A 13 -25.45 -2.36 0.12
C MET A 13 -24.93 -3.21 1.29
N LYS A 14 -25.79 -3.97 1.95
CA LYS A 14 -25.41 -4.85 3.06
C LYS A 14 -24.66 -6.11 2.57
N LEU A 15 -25.04 -6.64 1.42
CA LEU A 15 -24.30 -7.73 0.76
C LEU A 15 -22.95 -7.25 0.20
N LEU A 16 -22.91 -6.07 -0.41
CA LEU A 16 -21.69 -5.47 -0.95
C LEU A 16 -20.71 -5.15 0.18
N SER A 17 -21.16 -4.51 1.25
CA SER A 17 -20.34 -4.26 2.44
C SER A 17 -19.89 -5.54 3.14
N GLY A 18 -20.77 -6.55 3.25
CA GLY A 18 -20.39 -7.87 3.78
C GLY A 18 -19.36 -8.60 2.91
N TYR A 19 -19.43 -8.46 1.60
CA TYR A 19 -18.48 -9.01 0.64
C TYR A 19 -17.13 -8.26 0.67
N ILE A 20 -17.16 -6.93 0.69
CA ILE A 20 -15.99 -6.05 0.80
C ILE A 20 -15.28 -6.29 2.13
N TYR A 21 -16.01 -6.33 3.25
CA TYR A 21 -15.44 -6.57 4.58
C TYR A 21 -14.83 -7.97 4.71
N ARG A 22 -15.42 -9.00 4.05
CA ARG A 22 -14.84 -10.35 4.01
C ARG A 22 -13.60 -10.47 3.13
N ARG A 23 -13.39 -9.58 2.15
CA ARG A 23 -12.26 -9.63 1.21
C ARG A 23 -11.17 -8.59 1.44
N LEU A 24 -11.44 -7.54 2.22
CA LEU A 24 -10.43 -6.54 2.59
C LEU A 24 -9.40 -7.16 3.52
N ASN A 25 -8.34 -7.68 2.92
CA ASN A 25 -7.13 -8.03 3.65
C ASN A 25 -6.36 -6.75 4.02
N PHE A 26 -5.63 -6.76 5.14
CA PHE A 26 -4.83 -5.64 5.61
C PHE A 26 -3.88 -5.08 4.52
N GLN A 27 -3.33 -5.94 3.67
CA GLN A 27 -2.54 -5.52 2.52
C GLN A 27 -3.31 -4.62 1.51
N HIS A 28 -4.60 -4.85 1.27
CA HIS A 28 -5.42 -3.99 0.41
C HIS A 28 -5.63 -2.60 1.02
N PHE A 29 -5.82 -2.55 2.34
CA PHE A 29 -5.87 -1.28 3.06
C PHE A 29 -4.55 -0.52 2.94
N LEU A 30 -3.40 -1.20 3.10
CA LEU A 30 -2.10 -0.57 2.90
C LEU A 30 -1.90 -0.07 1.46
N TYR A 31 -2.34 -0.82 0.44
CA TYR A 31 -2.31 -0.34 -0.94
C TYR A 31 -3.14 0.94 -1.14
N PHE A 32 -4.34 0.98 -0.55
CA PHE A 32 -5.17 2.18 -0.60
C PHE A 32 -4.50 3.38 0.09
N CYS A 33 -3.83 3.16 1.22
CA CYS A 33 -3.05 4.21 1.88
C CYS A 33 -1.89 4.70 1.01
N VAL A 34 -1.12 3.79 0.38
CA VAL A 34 -0.05 4.16 -0.56
C VAL A 34 -0.61 5.01 -1.71
N PHE A 35 -1.74 4.60 -2.28
CA PHE A 35 -2.41 5.35 -3.33
C PHE A 35 -2.80 6.76 -2.89
N ILE A 36 -3.35 6.92 -1.67
CA ILE A 36 -3.72 8.23 -1.17
C ILE A 36 -2.48 9.10 -0.89
N THR A 37 -1.47 8.56 -0.20
CA THR A 37 -0.36 9.39 0.27
C THR A 37 0.71 9.59 -0.80
N PHE A 38 1.32 8.51 -1.26
CA PHE A 38 2.45 8.55 -2.19
C PHE A 38 2.04 8.95 -3.62
N ASP A 39 0.85 8.55 -4.06
CA ASP A 39 0.34 8.92 -5.39
C ASP A 39 -0.36 10.27 -5.37
N ILE A 40 -1.62 10.30 -4.92
CA ILE A 40 -2.52 11.43 -5.12
C ILE A 40 -2.10 12.61 -4.25
N GLY A 41 -1.90 12.39 -2.95
CA GLY A 41 -1.60 13.46 -2.01
C GLY A 41 -0.29 14.17 -2.36
N ASP A 42 0.79 13.41 -2.55
CA ASP A 42 2.08 13.98 -2.94
C ASP A 42 1.98 14.71 -4.29
N THR A 43 1.31 14.13 -5.29
CA THR A 43 1.12 14.79 -6.59
C THR A 43 0.36 16.10 -6.52
N VAL A 44 -0.77 16.10 -5.81
CA VAL A 44 -1.62 17.29 -5.67
C VAL A 44 -0.87 18.38 -4.91
N THR A 45 -0.19 18.01 -3.83
CA THR A 45 0.57 18.98 -3.01
C THR A 45 1.77 19.53 -3.76
N ALA A 46 2.49 18.70 -4.53
CA ALA A 46 3.59 19.14 -5.40
C ALA A 46 3.09 20.09 -6.51
N ALA A 47 1.95 19.79 -7.13
CA ALA A 47 1.34 20.66 -8.12
C ALA A 47 0.97 22.03 -7.52
N ILE A 48 0.31 22.05 -6.37
CA ILE A 48 -0.05 23.30 -5.66
C ILE A 48 1.22 24.07 -5.28
N MET A 49 2.28 23.38 -4.85
CA MET A 49 3.56 23.99 -4.53
C MET A 49 4.17 24.67 -5.77
N MET A 50 4.19 23.98 -6.92
CA MET A 50 4.68 24.54 -8.19
C MET A 50 3.81 25.70 -8.70
N ASP A 51 2.49 25.63 -8.55
CA ASP A 51 1.57 26.72 -8.88
C ASP A 51 1.82 27.97 -8.03
N SER A 52 2.10 27.78 -6.73
CA SER A 52 2.20 28.89 -5.76
C SER A 52 3.58 29.52 -5.68
N LYS A 53 4.66 28.74 -5.86
CA LYS A 53 6.05 29.20 -5.70
C LYS A 53 6.87 29.16 -7.00
N GLY A 54 6.29 28.62 -8.07
CA GLY A 54 6.96 28.41 -9.36
C GLY A 54 7.64 27.05 -9.44
N LEU A 55 8.02 26.64 -10.66
CA LEU A 55 8.54 25.30 -10.96
C LEU A 55 9.86 24.97 -10.26
N GLY A 56 10.66 25.98 -9.93
CA GLY A 56 12.02 25.80 -9.38
C GLY A 56 12.08 25.24 -7.96
N VAL A 57 10.94 25.16 -7.27
CA VAL A 57 10.85 24.56 -5.92
C VAL A 57 10.75 23.04 -5.93
N GLU A 58 10.30 22.46 -7.05
CA GLU A 58 10.29 21.01 -7.22
C GLU A 58 11.72 20.55 -7.55
N TYR A 59 12.31 19.68 -6.74
CA TYR A 59 13.70 19.28 -6.96
C TYR A 59 13.88 18.32 -8.14
N ASN A 60 12.82 17.62 -8.55
CA ASN A 60 12.92 16.62 -9.60
C ASN A 60 12.65 17.24 -11.00
N PRO A 61 13.67 17.31 -11.88
CA PRO A 61 13.50 17.93 -13.20
C PRO A 61 12.53 17.17 -14.11
N ILE A 62 12.35 15.87 -13.89
CA ILE A 62 11.36 15.07 -14.65
C ILE A 62 9.94 15.48 -14.25
N ILE A 63 9.70 15.69 -12.96
CA ILE A 63 8.40 16.14 -12.44
C ILE A 63 8.10 17.56 -12.94
N GLN A 64 9.09 18.46 -12.87
CA GLN A 64 8.96 19.81 -13.46
C GLN A 64 8.59 19.74 -14.94
N TYR A 65 9.28 18.89 -15.72
CA TYR A 65 9.02 18.74 -17.16
C TYR A 65 7.61 18.22 -17.43
N ILE A 66 7.18 17.18 -16.73
CA ILE A 66 5.84 16.62 -16.90
C ILE A 66 4.79 17.67 -16.55
N TYR A 67 4.96 18.37 -15.43
CA TYR A 67 4.01 19.37 -14.99
C TYR A 67 3.94 20.57 -15.94
N LEU A 68 5.09 21.06 -16.44
CA LEU A 68 5.13 22.15 -17.42
C LEU A 68 4.37 21.82 -18.72
N ASN A 69 4.41 20.57 -19.18
CA ASN A 69 3.80 20.18 -20.46
C ASN A 69 2.37 19.62 -20.32
N TYR A 70 2.04 19.02 -19.18
CA TYR A 70 0.80 18.25 -19.00
C TYR A 70 0.02 18.59 -17.70
N GLY A 71 0.55 19.52 -16.89
CA GLY A 71 -0.04 19.96 -15.63
C GLY A 71 -0.22 18.85 -14.60
N LEU A 72 -1.16 19.07 -13.68
CA LEU A 72 -1.54 18.10 -12.64
C LEU A 72 -1.96 16.74 -13.24
N SER A 73 -2.69 16.77 -14.36
CA SER A 73 -3.19 15.54 -15.01
C SER A 73 -2.05 14.63 -15.49
N GLY A 74 -0.98 15.21 -16.03
CA GLY A 74 0.20 14.46 -16.45
C GLY A 74 0.97 13.86 -15.28
N LEU A 75 1.08 14.59 -14.16
CA LEU A 75 1.72 14.07 -12.96
C LEU A 75 0.96 12.87 -12.38
N ILE A 76 -0.36 12.98 -12.27
CA ILE A 76 -1.22 11.89 -11.78
C ILE A 76 -1.07 10.68 -12.71
N ALA A 77 -1.17 10.88 -14.02
CA ALA A 77 -1.02 9.79 -14.98
C ALA A 77 0.36 9.11 -14.87
N ALA A 78 1.45 9.88 -14.76
CA ALA A 78 2.80 9.36 -14.66
C ALA A 78 3.01 8.51 -13.40
N LYS A 79 2.52 8.96 -12.24
CA LYS A 79 2.69 8.21 -10.98
C LYS A 79 1.74 7.03 -10.82
N LEU A 80 0.53 7.10 -11.38
CA LEU A 80 -0.38 5.96 -11.45
C LEU A 80 0.29 4.73 -12.11
N TRP A 81 1.06 4.95 -13.19
CA TRP A 81 1.82 3.89 -13.84
C TRP A 81 2.88 3.25 -12.93
N LEU A 82 3.54 4.05 -12.09
CA LEU A 82 4.54 3.57 -11.13
C LEU A 82 3.94 2.70 -10.02
N ILE A 83 2.65 2.85 -9.71
CA ILE A 83 1.98 2.08 -8.65
C ILE A 83 1.28 0.85 -9.23
N ILE A 84 0.56 1.01 -10.35
CA ILE A 84 -0.22 -0.07 -10.95
C ILE A 84 0.67 -1.24 -11.39
N VAL A 85 1.83 -0.96 -12.01
CA VAL A 85 2.70 -2.01 -12.55
C VAL A 85 3.28 -2.92 -11.45
N PRO A 86 3.89 -2.39 -10.37
CA PRO A 86 4.31 -3.22 -9.24
C PRO A 86 3.15 -3.95 -8.55
N LEU A 87 1.96 -3.34 -8.46
CA LEU A 87 0.75 -3.97 -7.91
C LEU A 87 0.32 -5.20 -8.72
N MET A 88 0.34 -5.11 -10.06
CA MET A 88 0.03 -6.24 -10.94
C MET A 88 1.06 -7.37 -10.79
N ILE A 89 2.33 -7.04 -10.60
CA ILE A 89 3.39 -8.04 -10.40
C ILE A 89 3.26 -8.69 -9.01
N ALA A 90 3.03 -7.90 -7.96
CA ALA A 90 2.90 -8.38 -6.59
C ALA A 90 1.67 -9.29 -6.40
N SER A 91 0.54 -8.94 -7.03
CA SER A 91 -0.72 -9.70 -6.95
C SER A 91 -0.66 -11.06 -7.65
N THR A 92 0.24 -11.25 -8.62
CA THR A 92 0.30 -12.47 -9.43
C THR A 92 1.36 -13.47 -8.97
N LYS A 93 2.48 -13.02 -8.39
CA LYS A 93 3.66 -13.90 -8.17
C LYS A 93 4.09 -14.13 -6.72
N VAL A 94 3.56 -13.39 -5.74
CA VAL A 94 4.17 -13.34 -4.39
C VAL A 94 3.18 -13.77 -3.30
N LYS A 95 2.62 -14.98 -3.41
CA LYS A 95 1.68 -15.52 -2.39
C LYS A 95 2.33 -15.79 -1.03
N ASP A 96 3.66 -15.92 -1.00
CA ASP A 96 4.43 -16.38 0.14
C ASP A 96 5.21 -15.28 0.87
N SER A 97 5.07 -14.01 0.49
CA SER A 97 5.82 -12.90 1.09
C SER A 97 4.90 -11.77 1.55
N TYR A 98 3.80 -12.15 2.21
CA TYR A 98 2.74 -11.24 2.64
C TYR A 98 3.27 -10.12 3.55
N TRP A 99 4.07 -10.47 4.57
CA TRP A 99 4.58 -9.48 5.51
C TRP A 99 5.72 -8.64 4.95
N PHE A 100 6.55 -9.22 4.09
CA PHE A 100 7.53 -8.45 3.30
C PHE A 100 6.85 -7.36 2.46
N ILE A 101 5.80 -7.72 1.72
CA ILE A 101 5.06 -6.75 0.88
C ILE A 101 4.43 -5.67 1.76
N ASN A 102 3.80 -6.04 2.87
CA ASN A 102 3.24 -5.05 3.81
C ASN A 102 4.31 -4.11 4.36
N GLY A 103 5.54 -4.60 4.57
CA GLY A 103 6.68 -3.78 4.96
C GLY A 103 7.05 -2.75 3.89
N VAL A 104 7.11 -3.16 2.62
CA VAL A 104 7.30 -2.23 1.48
C VAL A 104 6.19 -1.18 1.46
N LEU A 105 4.92 -1.59 1.53
CA LEU A 105 3.79 -0.66 1.50
C LEU A 105 3.82 0.31 2.67
N GLY A 106 4.12 -0.17 3.88
CA GLY A 106 4.28 0.67 5.06
C GLY A 106 5.35 1.75 4.87
N SER A 107 6.49 1.39 4.27
CA SER A 107 7.56 2.36 4.01
C SER A 107 7.18 3.42 2.96
N LEU A 108 6.42 3.03 1.93
CA LEU A 108 5.90 3.96 0.92
C LEU A 108 4.86 4.93 1.50
N ILE A 109 4.04 4.47 2.45
CA ILE A 109 3.09 5.36 3.15
C ILE A 109 3.86 6.44 3.91
N VAL A 110 4.91 6.07 4.65
CA VAL A 110 5.77 7.03 5.38
C VAL A 110 6.42 8.01 4.42
N LEU A 111 6.99 7.52 3.32
CA LEU A 111 7.57 8.38 2.28
C LEU A 111 6.54 9.39 1.74
N GLY A 112 5.34 8.93 1.39
CA GLY A 112 4.27 9.80 0.88
C GLY A 112 3.83 10.86 1.89
N ILE A 113 3.71 10.50 3.18
CA ILE A 113 3.37 11.46 4.25
C ILE A 113 4.45 12.53 4.38
N LEU A 114 5.73 12.15 4.38
CA LEU A 114 6.84 13.09 4.49
C LEU A 114 6.92 14.02 3.28
N ALA A 115 6.70 13.51 2.07
CA ALA A 115 6.68 14.31 0.85
C ALA A 115 5.51 15.32 0.86
N ILE A 116 4.29 14.89 1.20
CA ILE A 116 3.14 15.77 1.41
C ILE A 116 3.46 16.86 2.41
N GLN A 117 4.02 16.49 3.56
CA GLN A 117 4.34 17.43 4.61
C GLN A 117 5.38 18.46 4.15
N ALA A 118 6.42 18.03 3.43
CA ALA A 118 7.43 18.93 2.89
C ALA A 118 6.83 19.92 1.88
N ASN A 119 5.98 19.45 0.96
CA ASN A 119 5.29 20.30 0.00
C ASN A 119 4.40 21.35 0.71
N ILE A 120 3.64 20.94 1.73
CA ILE A 120 2.78 21.85 2.50
C ILE A 120 3.60 22.88 3.30
N GLN A 121 4.72 22.45 3.90
CA GLN A 121 5.62 23.33 4.62
C GLN A 121 6.25 24.38 3.69
N GLU A 122 6.65 23.96 2.48
CA GLU A 122 7.19 24.86 1.45
C GLU A 122 6.14 25.88 0.97
N ILE A 123 4.91 25.42 0.68
CA ILE A 123 3.78 26.31 0.37
C ILE A 123 3.60 27.36 1.48
N SER A 124 3.69 26.93 2.74
CA SER A 124 3.52 27.77 3.93
C SER A 124 4.72 28.68 4.23
N GLY A 125 5.84 28.52 3.51
CA GLY A 125 7.08 29.25 3.76
C GLY A 125 7.76 28.89 5.09
N ILE A 126 7.53 27.67 5.59
CA ILE A 126 8.14 27.13 6.81
C ILE A 126 9.28 26.20 6.42
N ALA A 127 10.28 26.07 7.29
CA ALA A 127 11.35 25.09 7.12
C ALA A 127 10.78 23.68 6.91
N HIS A 128 11.28 23.01 5.88
CA HIS A 128 10.84 21.69 5.45
C HIS A 128 12.04 20.74 5.33
N MET A 129 11.78 19.43 5.31
CA MET A 129 12.82 18.43 5.08
C MET A 129 13.25 18.45 3.62
N SER A 130 14.55 18.43 3.38
CA SER A 130 15.11 18.27 2.04
C SER A 130 14.76 16.89 1.45
N PRO A 131 14.69 16.76 0.12
CA PRO A 131 14.46 15.46 -0.53
C PRO A 131 15.49 14.39 -0.13
N MET A 132 16.73 14.80 0.16
CA MET A 132 17.78 13.88 0.59
C MET A 132 17.49 13.29 1.98
N GLU A 133 17.00 14.09 2.91
CA GLU A 133 16.62 13.64 4.25
C GLU A 133 15.42 12.68 4.16
N ILE A 134 14.39 13.04 3.39
CA ILE A 134 13.21 12.20 3.17
C ILE A 134 13.60 10.85 2.57
N ASN A 135 14.44 10.84 1.52
CA ASN A 135 14.91 9.60 0.89
C ASN A 135 15.74 8.75 1.85
N THR A 136 16.56 9.36 2.69
CA THR A 136 17.36 8.64 3.69
C THR A 136 16.45 7.95 4.71
N ILE A 137 15.45 8.67 5.24
CA ILE A 137 14.46 8.11 6.17
C ILE A 137 13.70 6.96 5.49
N TYR A 138 13.26 7.15 4.25
CA TYR A 138 12.56 6.12 3.49
C TYR A 138 13.41 4.84 3.36
N LEU A 139 14.68 4.93 2.98
CA LEU A 139 15.54 3.76 2.84
C LEU A 139 15.72 3.01 4.17
N VAL A 140 15.89 3.75 5.28
CA VAL A 140 15.99 3.15 6.61
C VAL A 140 14.70 2.42 6.99
N VAL A 141 13.54 3.08 6.82
CA VAL A 141 12.23 2.49 7.13
C VAL A 141 11.94 1.29 6.24
N LEU A 142 12.25 1.38 4.94
CA LEU A 142 12.11 0.28 3.98
C LEU A 142 12.91 -0.94 4.44
N LEU A 143 14.18 -0.77 4.80
CA LEU A 143 15.03 -1.86 5.27
C LEU A 143 14.47 -2.49 6.57
N LEU A 144 14.12 -1.66 7.55
CA LEU A 144 13.59 -2.15 8.82
C LEU A 144 12.28 -2.93 8.63
N PHE A 145 11.35 -2.39 7.85
CA PHE A 145 10.04 -2.99 7.66
C PHE A 145 10.09 -4.24 6.79
N THR A 146 10.88 -4.24 5.71
CA THR A 146 11.04 -5.42 4.86
C THR A 146 11.81 -6.54 5.57
N PHE A 147 12.81 -6.20 6.39
CA PHE A 147 13.53 -7.18 7.20
C PHE A 147 12.62 -7.82 8.25
N ALA A 148 11.89 -7.00 9.01
CA ALA A 148 10.90 -7.49 9.97
C ALA A 148 9.83 -8.36 9.27
N GLY A 149 9.33 -7.91 8.12
CA GLY A 149 8.37 -8.66 7.32
C GLY A 149 8.91 -10.03 6.88
N THR A 150 10.16 -10.08 6.42
CA THR A 150 10.83 -11.33 6.02
C THR A 150 10.96 -12.32 7.17
N ILE A 151 11.32 -11.85 8.38
CA ILE A 151 11.40 -12.69 9.57
C ILE A 151 10.04 -13.32 9.89
N ILE A 152 8.97 -12.52 9.85
CA ILE A 152 7.62 -12.98 10.15
C ILE A 152 7.13 -13.98 9.08
N ASP A 153 7.39 -13.71 7.81
CA ASP A 153 7.05 -14.61 6.71
C ASP A 153 7.74 -15.98 6.89
N ASN A 154 9.04 -15.98 7.22
CA ASN A 154 9.80 -17.21 7.46
C ASN A 154 9.26 -17.99 8.68
N TYR A 155 9.01 -17.30 9.79
CA TYR A 155 8.44 -17.93 10.99
C TYR A 155 7.07 -18.56 10.71
N THR A 156 6.22 -17.87 9.96
CA THR A 156 4.87 -18.33 9.61
C THR A 156 4.91 -19.58 8.73
N LYS A 157 5.83 -19.61 7.75
CA LYS A 157 6.05 -20.79 6.90
C LYS A 157 6.51 -22.01 7.71
N THR A 158 7.51 -21.85 8.57
CA THR A 158 8.01 -22.95 9.41
C THR A 158 6.91 -23.49 10.33
N LYS A 159 6.10 -22.60 10.94
CA LYS A 159 4.98 -23.01 11.80
C LYS A 159 3.92 -23.80 11.01
N ALA A 160 3.59 -23.37 9.80
CA ALA A 160 2.64 -24.07 8.93
C ALA A 160 3.14 -25.47 8.54
N GLN A 161 4.40 -25.60 8.15
CA GLN A 161 5.04 -26.89 7.84
C GLN A 161 5.04 -27.84 9.05
N ASN A 162 5.40 -27.34 10.24
CA ASN A 162 5.42 -28.14 11.47
C ASN A 162 4.01 -28.62 11.88
N SER A 163 3.00 -27.75 11.75
CA SER A 163 1.61 -28.11 12.02
C SER A 163 1.11 -29.23 11.10
N PHE A 164 1.43 -29.13 9.80
CA PHE A 164 1.08 -30.15 8.82
C PHE A 164 1.75 -31.50 9.11
N SER A 165 3.06 -31.49 9.39
CA SER A 165 3.84 -32.69 9.74
C SER A 165 3.27 -33.40 10.98
N ASN A 166 2.93 -32.64 12.02
CA ASN A 166 2.33 -33.19 13.24
C ASN A 166 0.95 -33.82 12.99
N ARG A 167 0.14 -33.24 12.10
CA ARG A 167 -1.15 -33.82 11.69
C ARG A 167 -0.97 -35.17 10.99
N ILE A 168 -0.01 -35.29 10.06
CA ILE A 168 0.28 -36.55 9.38
C ILE A 168 0.76 -37.63 10.37
N LYS A 169 1.68 -37.28 11.27
CA LYS A 169 2.13 -38.21 12.33
C LYS A 169 0.98 -38.70 13.21
N GLY A 170 0.07 -37.79 13.59
CA GLY A 170 -1.13 -38.14 14.36
C GLY A 170 -2.07 -39.11 13.64
N LEU A 171 -2.28 -38.90 12.33
CA LEU A 171 -3.09 -39.80 11.50
C LEU A 171 -2.46 -41.19 11.41
N ASN A 172 -1.16 -41.28 11.12
CA ASN A 172 -0.46 -42.58 11.02
C ASN A 172 -0.50 -43.37 12.33
N LYS A 173 -0.36 -42.69 13.47
CA LYS A 173 -0.47 -43.34 14.80
C LYS A 173 -1.87 -43.90 15.06
N LYS A 174 -2.92 -43.19 14.62
CA LYS A 174 -4.31 -43.64 14.75
C LYS A 174 -4.60 -44.87 13.87
N TYR A 175 -4.08 -44.90 12.64
CA TYR A 175 -4.25 -46.07 11.78
C TYR A 175 -3.47 -47.29 12.29
N SER A 176 -2.23 -47.12 12.80
CA SER A 176 -1.46 -48.26 13.31
C SER A 176 -2.04 -48.92 14.58
N SER A 177 -2.85 -48.19 15.35
CA SER A 177 -3.54 -48.75 16.53
C SER A 177 -4.87 -49.43 16.21
N THR A 178 -5.39 -49.30 14.99
CA THR A 178 -6.69 -49.88 14.57
C THR A 178 -6.52 -51.25 13.90
N PHE A 179 -5.29 -51.61 13.51
CA PHE A 179 -4.94 -52.88 12.85
C PHE A 179 -4.13 -53.84 13.74
N LYS A 180 -4.16 -53.65 15.07
CA LYS A 180 -3.66 -54.60 16.06
C LYS A 180 -4.83 -55.15 16.86
#